data_AF-A0A124FKV6-F1
#
_entry.id   AF-A0A124FKV6-F1
#
_cell.length_a   1.000
_cell.length_b   1.000
_cell.length_c   1.000
_cell.angle_alpha   90.00
_cell.angle_beta   90.00
_cell.angle_gamma   90.00
#
_symmetry.space_group_name_H-M   'P 1'
#
loop_
_entity.id
_entity.type
_entity.pdbx_description
1 polymer ?
#
loop_
_entity_poly.entity_id
_entity_poly.type
_entity_poly.pdbx_seq_one_letter_code
_entity_poly.pdbx_strand_id
1 'polypeptide(L)' 'MEGLDPKILNKLKQKVQKELALKEIETIEYWLNELLKVYQKNHQSLAEFKAEIRQFIDRMKNRLEILKTKGY' A
#
# COMPACT_ATOMS: atom_id res chain seq x y z
N MET A 1 -35.47 15.53 5.89
CA MET A 1 -34.47 14.45 6.02
C MET A 1 -33.95 14.51 7.44
N GLU A 2 -34.47 13.67 8.34
CA GLU A 2 -33.91 13.55 9.69
C GLU A 2 -32.45 13.13 9.56
N GLY A 3 -31.53 13.96 10.07
CA GLY A 3 -30.11 13.70 10.04
C GLY A 3 -29.75 12.52 10.94
N LEU A 4 -28.78 11.71 10.51
CA LEU A 4 -28.22 10.62 11.30
C LEU A 4 -27.89 11.09 12.73
N ASP A 5 -28.20 10.29 13.76
CA ASP A 5 -27.82 10.56 15.15
C ASP A 5 -26.31 10.88 15.23
N PRO A 6 -25.90 12.03 15.81
CA PRO A 6 -24.49 12.42 15.95
C PRO A 6 -23.59 11.34 16.56
N LYS A 7 -24.12 10.52 17.49
CA LYS A 7 -23.38 9.40 18.08
C LYS A 7 -23.14 8.28 17.07
N ILE A 8 -24.11 7.98 16.21
CA ILE A 8 -23.97 7.01 15.12
C ILE A 8 -22.96 7.54 14.10
N LEU A 9 -23.06 8.81 13.73
CA LEU A 9 -22.11 9.45 12.82
C LEU A 9 -20.67 9.39 13.37
N ASN A 10 -20.47 9.65 14.65
CA ASN A 10 -19.15 9.59 15.27
C ASN A 10 -18.57 8.16 15.26
N LYS A 11 -19.39 7.15 15.59
CA LYS A 11 -18.98 5.74 15.51
C LYS A 11 -18.60 5.33 14.08
N LEU A 12 -19.35 5.78 13.08
CA LEU A 12 -19.04 5.53 11.67
C LEU A 12 -17.71 6.17 11.27
N LYS A 13 -17.47 7.43 11.65
CA LYS A 13 -16.19 8.11 11.41
C LYS A 13 -15.00 7.36 12.01
N GLN A 14 -15.12 6.92 13.27
CA GLN A 14 -14.08 6.16 13.94
C GLN A 14 -13.81 4.82 13.25
N LYS A 15 -14.86 4.12 12.81
CA LYS A 15 -14.73 2.87 12.06
C LYS A 15 -13.99 3.09 10.74
N VAL A 16 -14.38 4.10 9.96
CA VAL A 16 -13.72 4.44 8.68
C VAL A 16 -12.25 4.80 8.91
N GLN A 17 -11.94 5.63 9.90
CA GLN A 17 -10.56 5.99 10.22
C GLN A 17 -9.72 4.76 10.58
N LYS A 18 -10.28 3.84 11.37
CA LYS A 18 -9.61 2.58 11.73
C LYS A 18 -9.35 1.70 10.50
N GLU A 19 -10.34 1.56 9.62
CA GLU A 19 -10.20 0.77 8.39
C GLU A 19 -9.17 1.38 7.43
N LEU A 20 -9.14 2.71 7.29
CA LEU A 20 -8.13 3.41 6.50
C LEU A 20 -6.72 3.20 7.08
N ALA A 21 -6.56 3.32 8.40
CA ALA A 21 -5.28 3.10 9.07
C ALA A 21 -4.79 1.65 8.92
N LEU A 22 -5.69 0.66 9.09
CA LEU A 22 -5.37 -0.74 8.84
C LEU A 22 -4.95 -0.96 7.39
N LYS A 23 -5.63 -0.33 6.44
CA LYS A 23 -5.29 -0.48 5.02
C LYS A 23 -3.94 0.12 4.66
N GLU A 24 -3.62 1.26 5.26
CA GLU A 24 -2.32 1.91 5.11
C GLU A 24 -1.20 1.02 5.68
N ILE A 25 -1.38 0.47 6.87
CA ILE A 25 -0.43 -0.48 7.50
C ILE A 25 -0.18 -1.67 6.58
N GLU A 26 -1.23 -2.37 6.14
CA GLU A 26 -1.11 -3.52 5.23
C GLU A 26 -0.33 -3.16 3.96
N THR A 27 -0.59 -1.98 3.40
CA THR A 27 0.04 -1.51 2.17
C THR A 27 1.53 -1.26 2.40
N ILE A 28 1.89 -0.60 3.49
CA ILE A 28 3.27 -0.29 3.84
C ILE A 28 4.05 -1.58 4.17
N GLU A 29 3.48 -2.47 4.97
CA GLU A 29 4.10 -3.76 5.33
C GLU A 29 4.39 -4.61 4.10
N TYR A 30 3.43 -4.69 3.17
CA TYR A 30 3.63 -5.41 1.92
C TYR A 30 4.83 -4.86 1.14
N TRP A 31 4.88 -3.54 0.90
CA TRP A 31 5.95 -2.95 0.11
C TRP A 31 7.31 -3.01 0.81
N LEU A 32 7.34 -2.87 2.13
CA LEU A 32 8.56 -3.04 2.93
C LEU A 32 9.09 -4.47 2.79
N ASN A 33 8.23 -5.48 2.94
CA ASN A 33 8.61 -6.88 2.80
C ASN A 33 9.15 -7.20 1.40
N GLU A 34 8.52 -6.65 0.36
CA GLU A 34 8.99 -6.80 -1.03
C GLU A 34 10.36 -6.14 -1.26
N LEU A 35 10.62 -4.97 -0.66
CA LEU A 35 11.92 -4.31 -0.73
C LEU A 35 12.99 -5.08 0.05
N LEU A 36 12.65 -5.59 1.24
CA LEU A 36 13.55 -6.41 2.05
C LEU A 36 13.98 -7.67 1.30
N LYS A 37 13.07 -8.32 0.56
CA LYS A 37 13.42 -9.46 -0.30
C LYS A 37 14.44 -9.11 -1.38
N VAL A 38 14.36 -7.90 -1.95
CA VAL A 38 15.41 -7.42 -2.86
C VAL A 38 16.70 -7.25 -2.07
N TYR A 39 16.69 -6.45 -1.00
CA TYR A 39 17.89 -6.12 -0.24
C TYR A 39 18.64 -7.32 0.37
N GLN A 40 17.93 -8.34 0.83
CA GLN A 40 18.52 -9.51 1.49
C GLN A 40 19.15 -10.52 0.53
N LYS A 41 18.93 -10.38 -0.79
CA LYS A 41 19.54 -11.29 -1.77
C LYS A 41 21.04 -11.00 -1.91
N ASN A 42 21.79 -12.06 -2.14
CA ASN A 42 23.22 -11.97 -2.41
C ASN A 42 23.47 -11.68 -3.91
N HIS A 43 23.26 -10.43 -4.33
CA HIS A 43 23.52 -10.04 -5.73
C HIS A 43 25.01 -10.13 -6.05
N GLN A 44 25.33 -10.76 -7.16
CA GLN A 44 26.71 -10.95 -7.63
C GLN A 44 27.27 -9.69 -8.29
N SER A 45 26.40 -8.72 -8.62
CA SER A 45 26.81 -7.45 -9.21
C SER A 45 25.83 -6.32 -8.92
N LEU A 46 26.32 -5.08 -9.05
CA LEU A 46 25.47 -3.88 -9.00
C LEU A 46 24.41 -3.89 -10.12
N ALA A 47 24.71 -4.48 -11.28
CA ALA A 47 23.78 -4.55 -12.40
C ALA A 47 22.56 -5.44 -12.05
N GLU A 48 22.82 -6.58 -11.40
CA GLU A 48 21.78 -7.49 -10.90
C GLU A 48 20.89 -6.81 -9.86
N PHE A 49 21.49 -6.15 -8.86
CA PHE A 49 20.74 -5.38 -7.87
C PHE A 49 19.84 -4.30 -8.52
N LYS A 50 20.39 -3.53 -9.47
CA LYS A 50 19.63 -2.50 -10.20
C LYS A 50 18.47 -3.09 -10.99
N ALA A 51 18.64 -4.27 -11.59
CA ALA A 51 17.57 -4.96 -12.31
C ALA A 51 16.42 -5.35 -11.36
N GLU A 52 16.72 -5.88 -10.18
CA GLU A 52 15.69 -6.23 -9.20
C GLU A 52 14.98 -5.01 -8.61
N ILE A 53 15.72 -3.95 -8.31
CA ILE A 53 15.13 -2.68 -7.86
C ILE A 53 14.19 -2.11 -8.95
N ARG A 54 14.58 -2.20 -10.23
CA ARG A 54 13.71 -1.79 -11.34
C ARG A 54 12.42 -2.61 -11.37
N GLN A 55 12.51 -3.93 -11.20
CA GLN A 55 11.32 -4.79 -11.13
C GLN A 55 10.41 -4.41 -9.94
N PHE A 56 10.98 -4.13 -8.77
CA PHE A 56 10.22 -3.65 -7.60
C PHE A 56 9.49 -2.33 -7.91
N ILE A 57 10.19 -1.35 -8.49
CA ILE A 57 9.61 -0.05 -8.89
C ILE A 57 8.48 -0.23 -9.90
N ASP A 58 8.67 -1.09 -10.90
CA ASP A 58 7.66 -1.34 -11.93
C ASP A 58 6.40 -1.99 -11.32
N ARG A 59 6.54 -2.91 -10.35
CA ARG A 59 5.40 -3.44 -9.58
C ARG A 59 4.64 -2.34 -8.84
N MET A 60 5.34 -1.42 -8.17
CA MET A 60 4.71 -0.29 -7.48
C MET A 60 3.95 0.63 -8.45
N LYS A 61 4.58 0.99 -9.58
CA LYS A 61 3.96 1.84 -10.61
C LYS A 61 2.70 1.19 -11.19
N ASN A 62 2.76 -0.09 -11.53
CA ASN A 62 1.61 -0.84 -12.03
C ASN A 62 0.47 -0.86 -11.01
N ARG A 63 0.78 -1.04 -9.72
CA ARG A 63 -0.24 -1.01 -8.66
C ARG A 63 -0.88 0.38 -8.56
N LEU A 64 -0.07 1.44 -8.58
CA LEU A 64 -0.57 2.82 -8.57
C LEU A 64 -1.44 3.12 -9.78
N GLU A 65 -1.04 2.69 -10.97
CA GLU A 65 -1.81 2.87 -12.19
C GLU A 65 -3.16 2.16 -12.12
N ILE A 66 -3.19 0.91 -11.66
CA ILE A 66 -4.44 0.18 -11.44
C ILE A 66 -5.34 0.93 -10.46
N LEU A 67 -4.81 1.41 -9.33
CA LEU A 67 -5.60 2.14 -8.33
C LEU A 67 -6.13 3.48 -8.85
N LYS A 68 -5.39 4.16 -9.74
CA LYS A 68 -5.82 5.42 -10.35
C LYS A 68 -6.83 5.24 -11.48
N THR A 69 -6.69 4.17 -12.27
CA THR A 69 -7.47 3.98 -13.52
C THR A 69 -8.69 3.10 -13.32
N LYS A 70 -8.56 2.06 -12.49
CA LYS A 70 -9.61 1.09 -12.18
C LYS A 70 -10.13 1.31 -10.76
N GLY A 71 -10.16 2.56 -10.30
CA GLY A 71 -10.57 2.91 -8.93
C GLY A 71 -11.74 2.05 -8.47
N TYR A 72 -11.68 1.61 -7.21
CA TYR A 72 -12.87 1.05 -6.57
C TYR A 72 -14.01 2.06 -6.62
#